data_AF-A0AAV9S115-F1
#
_entry.id   AF-A0AAV9S115-F1
#
_cell.length_a   1.000
_cell.length_b   1.000
_cell.length_c   1.000
_cell.angle_alpha   90.00
_cell.angle_beta   90.00
_cell.angle_gamma   90.00
#
_symmetry.space_group_name_H-M   'P 1'
#
loop_
_entity.id
_entity.type
_entity.pdbx_description
1 polymer ?
#
loop_
_entity_poly.entity_id
_entity_poly.type
_entity_poly.pdbx_seq_one_letter_code
_entity_poly.pdbx_strand_id
1 'polypeptide(L)'
;MCAARFSGCLNGCTEEAACGAVAPVISSRMLDWNEVGPRILNSLEMGTVMTIFYQKKSQRPERRTFQIRQDTRQMVWSRSPDKMEGEVDIREIRELRLGKGSRDFERYPEEARKLDPAHCFIVLYGLEFRLRTLSVAAYSEEEVNMWITGLNWLMIDTQRAPAPQQIDRWLRKQFEVMDRNHEGSITLKDVKALLPQINYRVPNMRFLKDKLQDVEAKSELLYPNFAQLYRTLMFDAQRSIIEQLELSFPLRNVDRPELCQISLYDFQKFLQMDQKESWASDLSRVREFLMSYMRGGPQPEPMLQLDEFLTYLFSKENSVSDPRLSSVVPDDMKRPLSQYWISSSHNT
;
A
#
# COMPACT_ATOMS: atom_id res chain seq x y z
N MET A 1 -3.56 14.46 14.84
CA MET A 1 -2.48 13.74 14.12
C MET A 1 -3.11 13.01 12.96
N CYS A 2 -3.03 13.59 11.76
CA CYS A 2 -3.55 13.03 10.50
C CYS A 2 -2.48 12.27 9.72
N ALA A 3 -1.64 11.51 10.43
CA ALA A 3 -0.79 10.57 9.75
C ALA A 3 -1.68 9.45 9.22
N ALA A 4 -1.59 9.15 7.93
CA ALA A 4 -1.93 7.82 7.45
C ALA A 4 -1.19 6.84 8.36
N ARG A 5 -1.93 6.12 9.22
CA ARG A 5 -1.35 5.10 10.07
C ARG A 5 -0.92 3.97 9.14
N PHE A 6 0.31 4.05 8.65
CA PHE A 6 0.97 2.96 7.97
C PHE A 6 1.34 1.94 9.03
N SER A 7 0.35 1.17 9.49
CA SER A 7 0.62 -0.04 10.25
C SER A 7 1.23 -1.02 9.26
N GLY A 8 2.56 -1.02 9.17
CA GLY A 8 3.28 -2.11 8.54
C GLY A 8 2.97 -3.37 9.33
N CYS A 9 2.04 -4.18 8.85
CA CYS A 9 1.97 -5.56 9.28
C CYS A 9 3.22 -6.25 8.73
N LEU A 10 4.28 -6.24 9.54
CA LEU A 10 5.43 -7.11 9.39
C LEU A 10 4.98 -8.53 9.75
N ASN A 11 4.31 -9.19 8.82
CA ASN A 11 4.28 -10.64 8.82
C ASN A 11 5.35 -11.09 7.84
N GLY A 12 6.42 -11.68 8.39
CA GLY A 12 7.45 -12.33 7.62
C GLY A 12 6.87 -13.51 6.85
N CYS A 13 6.71 -13.34 5.54
CA CYS A 13 6.78 -14.46 4.62
C CYS A 13 8.27 -14.76 4.41
N THR A 14 8.84 -15.59 5.27
CA THR A 14 10.13 -16.22 5.02
C THR A 14 9.93 -17.40 4.08
N GLU A 15 10.75 -17.46 3.03
CA GLU A 15 11.00 -18.67 2.25
C GLU A 15 11.42 -19.79 3.21
N GLU A 16 10.66 -20.89 3.25
CA GLU A 16 11.06 -22.09 3.99
C GLU A 16 12.12 -22.88 3.21
N ALA A 17 13.25 -23.12 3.87
CA ALA A 17 14.18 -24.19 3.54
C ALA A 17 13.57 -25.54 3.97
N ALA A 18 13.54 -26.47 3.01
CA ALA A 18 12.90 -27.77 3.10
C ALA A 18 13.46 -28.69 4.21
N CYS A 19 12.55 -29.42 4.89
CA CYS A 19 12.72 -30.83 5.28
C CYS A 19 11.37 -31.44 5.76
N GLY A 20 10.81 -32.39 4.99
CA GLY A 20 9.93 -33.45 5.51
C GLY A 20 8.46 -33.50 5.02
N ALA A 21 8.21 -34.39 4.05
CA ALA A 21 6.93 -35.07 3.72
C ALA A 21 5.75 -34.30 3.05
N VAL A 22 5.94 -34.03 1.75
CA VAL A 22 4.99 -34.14 0.60
C VAL A 22 3.54 -33.65 0.76
N ALA A 23 3.33 -32.36 0.44
CA ALA A 23 2.29 -31.92 -0.49
C ALA A 23 3.00 -31.22 -1.66
N PRO A 24 2.51 -31.26 -2.91
CA PRO A 24 3.29 -30.79 -4.06
C PRO A 24 3.41 -29.26 -3.99
N VAL A 25 4.56 -28.80 -3.52
CA VAL A 25 5.03 -27.44 -3.75
C VAL A 25 5.22 -27.33 -5.26
N ILE A 26 4.29 -26.64 -5.92
CA ILE A 26 4.53 -26.15 -7.27
C ILE A 26 5.69 -25.18 -7.13
N SER A 27 6.91 -25.69 -7.34
CA SER A 27 8.08 -24.90 -7.68
C SER A 27 7.81 -24.28 -9.05
N SER A 28 6.92 -23.28 -9.07
CA SER A 28 6.77 -22.40 -10.20
C SER A 28 8.09 -21.65 -10.28
N ARG A 29 8.90 -22.00 -11.28
CA ARG A 29 9.99 -21.15 -11.76
C ARG A 29 9.42 -19.73 -11.76
N MET A 30 9.96 -18.84 -10.92
CA MET A 30 9.64 -17.42 -11.05
C MET A 30 9.88 -17.07 -12.51
N LEU A 31 8.79 -16.91 -13.27
CA LEU A 31 8.82 -16.36 -14.61
C LEU A 31 9.62 -15.07 -14.53
N ASP A 32 10.45 -14.79 -15.53
CA ASP A 32 11.14 -13.51 -15.58
C ASP A 32 10.07 -12.41 -15.65
N TRP A 33 9.79 -11.83 -14.49
CA TRP A 33 8.69 -10.90 -14.30
C TRP A 33 8.87 -9.67 -15.20
N ASN A 34 10.11 -9.38 -15.62
CA ASN A 34 10.42 -8.28 -16.53
C ASN A 34 9.73 -8.43 -17.89
N GLU A 35 9.53 -9.66 -18.39
CA GLU A 35 8.88 -9.90 -19.69
C GLU A 35 7.37 -10.15 -19.56
N VAL A 36 6.97 -10.93 -18.56
CA VAL A 36 5.59 -11.42 -18.44
C VAL A 36 4.73 -10.52 -17.54
N GLY A 37 5.35 -9.84 -16.57
CA GLY A 37 4.68 -9.00 -15.58
C GLY A 37 3.82 -7.89 -16.18
N PRO A 38 4.33 -7.05 -17.12
CA PRO A 38 3.53 -6.00 -17.74
C PRO A 38 2.28 -6.53 -18.45
N ARG A 39 2.38 -7.70 -19.10
CA ARG A 39 1.25 -8.35 -19.77
C ARG A 39 0.21 -8.82 -18.76
N ILE A 40 0.63 -9.47 -17.68
CA ILE A 40 -0.25 -9.90 -16.59
C ILE A 40 -0.97 -8.69 -15.97
N LEU A 41 -0.23 -7.65 -15.59
CA LEU A 41 -0.81 -6.46 -14.96
C LEU A 41 -1.82 -5.77 -15.88
N ASN A 42 -1.51 -5.64 -17.18
CA ASN A 42 -2.45 -5.10 -18.16
C ASN A 42 -3.71 -5.97 -18.28
N SER A 43 -3.57 -7.30 -18.30
CA SER A 43 -4.73 -8.21 -18.32
C SER A 43 -5.59 -8.08 -17.07
N LEU A 44 -4.97 -7.94 -15.90
CA LEU A 44 -5.69 -7.73 -14.64
C LEU A 44 -6.39 -6.37 -14.57
N GLU A 45 -5.85 -5.34 -15.22
CA GLU A 45 -6.47 -4.03 -15.34
C GLU A 45 -7.64 -4.02 -16.34
N MET A 46 -7.50 -4.69 -17.49
CA MET A 46 -8.60 -4.89 -18.44
C MET A 46 -9.76 -5.66 -17.80
N GLY A 47 -9.44 -6.69 -17.02
CA GLY A 47 -10.35 -7.41 -16.16
C GLY A 47 -10.74 -8.81 -16.65
N THR A 48 -11.28 -9.60 -15.72
CA THR A 48 -11.68 -11.00 -15.96
C THR A 48 -13.06 -11.25 -15.37
N VAL A 49 -13.93 -11.93 -16.12
CA VAL A 49 -15.26 -12.29 -15.64
C VAL A 49 -15.18 -13.56 -14.80
N MET A 50 -15.33 -13.41 -13.49
CA MET A 50 -15.33 -14.52 -12.54
C MET A 50 -16.67 -14.61 -11.80
N THR A 51 -17.00 -15.79 -11.28
CA THR A 51 -18.16 -16.00 -10.43
C THR A 51 -17.76 -15.76 -8.98
N ILE A 52 -18.40 -14.80 -8.32
CA ILE A 52 -18.22 -14.54 -6.89
C ILE A 52 -19.17 -15.39 -6.06
N PHE A 53 -18.64 -16.00 -4.99
CA PHE A 53 -19.41 -16.74 -4.00
C PHE A 53 -19.49 -15.90 -2.72
N TYR A 54 -20.71 -15.54 -2.33
CA TYR A 54 -20.96 -14.64 -1.20
C TYR A 54 -21.09 -15.39 0.13
N GLN A 55 -20.64 -14.75 1.20
CA GLN A 55 -20.80 -15.27 2.56
C GLN A 55 -22.28 -15.39 3.00
N LYS A 56 -23.14 -14.50 2.48
CA LYS A 56 -24.58 -14.50 2.81
C LYS A 56 -25.34 -15.46 1.90
N LYS A 57 -26.02 -16.45 2.49
CA LYS A 57 -26.83 -17.45 1.76
C LYS A 57 -27.96 -16.85 0.91
N SER A 58 -28.41 -15.62 1.24
CA SER A 58 -29.42 -14.92 0.46
C SER A 58 -28.91 -14.38 -0.89
N GLN A 59 -27.59 -14.30 -1.07
CA GLN A 59 -26.96 -13.78 -2.28
C GLN A 59 -26.40 -14.94 -3.09
N ARG A 60 -27.10 -15.32 -4.16
CA ARG A 60 -26.65 -16.38 -5.06
C ARG A 60 -25.28 -16.04 -5.66
N PRO A 61 -24.47 -17.03 -6.03
CA PRO A 61 -23.25 -16.79 -6.79
C PRO A 61 -23.57 -16.08 -8.11
N GLU A 62 -22.79 -15.06 -8.45
CA GLU A 62 -23.03 -14.25 -9.64
C GLU A 62 -21.74 -13.96 -10.40
N ARG A 63 -21.84 -13.78 -11.72
CA ARG A 63 -20.70 -13.38 -12.54
C ARG A 63 -20.46 -11.87 -12.43
N ARG A 64 -19.20 -11.49 -12.26
CA ARG A 64 -18.74 -10.10 -12.19
C ARG A 64 -17.43 -9.94 -12.93
N THR A 65 -17.20 -8.74 -13.45
CA THR A 65 -15.89 -8.39 -13.99
C THR A 65 -15.03 -7.91 -12.84
N PHE A 66 -13.91 -8.59 -12.62
CA PHE A 66 -12.91 -8.21 -11.64
C PHE A 66 -11.76 -7.49 -12.32
N GLN A 67 -11.26 -6.43 -11.70
CA GLN A 67 -10.18 -5.59 -12.24
C GLN A 67 -9.22 -5.18 -11.12
N ILE A 68 -7.97 -4.89 -11.48
CA ILE A 68 -7.01 -4.22 -10.61
C ILE A 68 -6.94 -2.74 -10.98
N ARG A 69 -7.27 -1.86 -10.03
CA ARG A 69 -6.95 -0.44 -10.12
C ARG A 69 -5.51 -0.23 -9.69
N GLN A 70 -4.63 0.08 -10.64
CA GLN A 70 -3.19 0.17 -10.37
C GLN A 70 -2.82 1.37 -9.50
N ASP A 71 -3.49 2.49 -9.72
CA ASP A 71 -3.27 3.79 -9.08
C ASP A 71 -3.72 3.80 -7.61
N THR A 72 -4.75 3.05 -7.26
CA THR A 72 -5.19 2.86 -5.86
C THR A 72 -4.72 1.53 -5.25
N ARG A 73 -4.19 0.59 -6.04
CA ARG A 73 -3.85 -0.78 -5.60
C ARG A 73 -5.04 -1.48 -4.95
N GLN A 74 -6.16 -1.55 -5.69
CA GLN A 74 -7.38 -2.23 -5.26
C GLN A 74 -7.80 -3.28 -6.29
N MET A 75 -8.27 -4.42 -5.80
CA MET A 75 -9.05 -5.37 -6.59
C MET A 75 -10.52 -4.99 -6.48
N VAL A 76 -11.16 -4.66 -7.60
CA VAL A 76 -12.55 -4.19 -7.65
C VAL A 76 -13.38 -5.12 -8.51
N TRP A 77 -14.69 -5.19 -8.25
CA TRP A 77 -15.62 -5.89 -9.12
C TRP A 77 -16.92 -5.14 -9.34
N SER A 78 -17.46 -5.29 -10.54
CA SER A 78 -18.65 -4.60 -10.98
C SER A 78 -19.49 -5.45 -11.92
N ARG A 79 -20.80 -5.13 -11.99
CA ARG A 79 -21.72 -5.72 -12.97
C ARG A 79 -21.66 -4.96 -14.30
N SER A 80 -21.40 -3.66 -14.24
CA SER A 80 -21.20 -2.76 -15.36
C SER A 80 -20.04 -1.81 -15.04
N PRO A 81 -19.36 -1.23 -16.05
CA PRO A 81 -18.22 -0.33 -15.83
C PRO A 81 -18.54 0.82 -14.87
N ASP A 82 -19.78 1.33 -14.90
CA ASP A 82 -20.19 2.52 -14.15
C ASP A 82 -20.57 2.25 -12.69
N LYS A 83 -20.66 0.99 -12.26
CA LYS A 83 -21.13 0.66 -10.90
C LYS A 83 -20.28 -0.40 -10.22
N MET A 84 -19.29 0.08 -9.46
CA MET A 84 -18.52 -0.77 -8.54
C MET A 84 -19.45 -1.37 -7.47
N GLU A 85 -19.36 -2.69 -7.27
CA GLU A 85 -20.15 -3.40 -6.26
C GLU A 85 -19.33 -3.84 -5.05
N GLY A 86 -18.02 -3.95 -5.20
CA GLY A 86 -17.13 -4.16 -4.07
C GLY A 86 -15.66 -4.07 -4.45
N GLU A 87 -14.84 -4.04 -3.40
CA GLU A 87 -13.40 -3.81 -3.48
C GLU A 87 -12.65 -4.54 -2.37
N VAL A 88 -11.36 -4.78 -2.62
CA VAL A 88 -10.36 -5.25 -1.67
C VAL A 88 -9.10 -4.39 -1.85
N ASP A 89 -8.63 -3.74 -0.77
CA ASP A 89 -7.31 -3.11 -0.76
C ASP A 89 -6.24 -4.20 -0.78
N ILE A 90 -5.33 -4.16 -1.76
CA ILE A 90 -4.27 -5.16 -1.90
C ILE A 90 -3.38 -5.22 -0.64
N ARG A 91 -3.24 -4.10 0.09
CA ARG A 91 -2.50 -4.06 1.37
C ARG A 91 -3.15 -4.87 2.48
N GLU A 92 -4.45 -5.13 2.38
CA GLU A 92 -5.19 -5.89 3.37
C GLU A 92 -5.20 -7.38 3.08
N ILE A 93 -4.75 -7.82 1.89
CA ILE A 93 -4.65 -9.23 1.55
C ILE A 93 -3.59 -9.88 2.44
N ARG A 94 -3.98 -10.95 3.13
CA ARG A 94 -3.10 -11.74 4.01
C ARG A 94 -2.72 -13.07 3.40
N GLU A 95 -3.62 -13.66 2.64
CA GLU A 95 -3.42 -14.99 2.09
C GLU A 95 -4.24 -15.17 0.80
N LEU A 96 -3.64 -15.84 -0.17
CA LEU A 96 -4.28 -16.33 -1.38
C LEU A 96 -4.28 -17.86 -1.32
N ARG A 97 -5.45 -18.49 -1.42
CA ARG A 97 -5.58 -19.95 -1.45
C ARG A 97 -6.13 -20.42 -2.78
N LEU A 98 -5.50 -21.43 -3.38
CA LEU A 98 -6.07 -22.14 -4.52
C LEU A 98 -7.18 -23.09 -4.07
N GLY A 99 -8.14 -23.35 -4.95
CA GLY A 99 -9.23 -24.28 -4.71
C GLY A 99 -10.44 -23.65 -4.02
N LYS A 100 -11.19 -24.50 -3.31
CA LYS A 100 -12.54 -24.20 -2.79
C LYS A 100 -12.66 -24.26 -1.27
N GLY A 101 -11.54 -24.29 -0.55
CA GLY A 101 -11.49 -24.43 0.90
C GLY A 101 -11.94 -23.18 1.68
N SER A 102 -13.16 -22.70 1.44
CA SER A 102 -13.76 -21.58 2.15
C SER A 102 -15.22 -21.85 2.54
N ARG A 103 -15.66 -21.15 3.60
CA ARG A 103 -17.07 -21.18 4.04
C ARG A 103 -18.03 -20.66 2.98
N ASP A 104 -17.58 -19.87 2.02
CA ASP A 104 -18.44 -19.33 0.96
C ASP A 104 -18.80 -20.43 -0.04
N PHE A 105 -17.82 -21.25 -0.46
CA PHE A 105 -18.09 -22.42 -1.31
C PHE A 105 -18.90 -23.50 -0.59
N GLU A 106 -18.61 -23.76 0.69
CA GLU A 106 -19.37 -24.74 1.50
C GLU A 106 -20.87 -24.40 1.62
N ARG A 107 -21.23 -23.12 1.53
CA ARG A 107 -22.63 -22.67 1.58
C ARG A 107 -23.42 -22.94 0.29
N TYR A 108 -22.72 -23.19 -0.82
CA TYR A 108 -23.29 -23.46 -2.15
C TYR A 108 -22.75 -24.79 -2.70
N PRO A 109 -23.02 -25.93 -2.01
CA PRO A 109 -22.39 -27.20 -2.33
C PRO A 109 -22.75 -27.73 -3.73
N GLU A 110 -23.96 -27.45 -4.22
CA GLU A 110 -24.43 -27.91 -5.53
C GLU A 110 -23.76 -27.16 -6.68
N GLU A 111 -23.53 -25.85 -6.53
CA GLU A 111 -22.77 -25.04 -7.47
C GLU A 111 -21.28 -25.35 -7.37
N ALA A 112 -20.73 -25.45 -6.15
CA ALA A 112 -19.32 -25.70 -5.91
C ALA A 112 -18.86 -27.08 -6.42
N ARG A 113 -19.72 -28.11 -6.35
CA ARG A 113 -19.41 -29.47 -6.86
C ARG A 113 -19.19 -29.48 -8.38
N LYS A 114 -19.79 -28.56 -9.14
CA LYS A 114 -19.68 -28.49 -10.61
C LYS A 114 -18.41 -27.82 -11.08
N LEU A 115 -17.74 -27.06 -10.22
CA LEU A 115 -16.52 -26.34 -10.57
C LEU A 115 -15.32 -27.28 -10.53
N ASP A 116 -14.25 -26.95 -11.24
CA ASP A 116 -12.93 -27.55 -11.01
C ASP A 116 -12.24 -26.78 -9.87
N PRO A 117 -11.62 -27.44 -8.86
CA PRO A 117 -10.76 -26.76 -7.89
C PRO A 117 -9.66 -25.89 -8.53
N ALA A 118 -9.10 -26.29 -9.67
CA ALA A 118 -8.09 -25.51 -10.39
C ALA A 118 -8.64 -24.19 -10.97
N HIS A 119 -9.97 -24.06 -11.11
CA HIS A 119 -10.64 -22.85 -11.57
C HIS A 119 -11.05 -21.92 -10.42
N CYS A 120 -10.67 -22.22 -9.17
CA CYS A 120 -11.10 -21.49 -8.00
C CYS A 120 -9.91 -20.94 -7.21
N PHE A 121 -10.11 -19.76 -6.62
CA PHE A 121 -9.22 -19.26 -5.58
C PHE A 121 -9.97 -18.39 -4.57
N ILE A 122 -9.31 -18.15 -3.44
CA ILE A 122 -9.85 -17.46 -2.29
C ILE A 122 -8.86 -16.37 -1.87
N VAL A 123 -9.36 -15.16 -1.68
CA VAL A 123 -8.62 -14.03 -1.10
C VAL A 123 -9.07 -13.84 0.35
N LEU A 124 -8.13 -13.99 1.28
CA LEU A 124 -8.34 -13.68 2.69
C LEU A 124 -7.73 -12.32 3.00
N TYR A 125 -8.55 -11.40 3.48
CA TYR A 125 -8.15 -10.00 3.62
C TYR A 125 -8.74 -9.33 4.85
N GLY A 126 -8.05 -8.32 5.36
CA GLY A 126 -8.47 -7.47 6.47
C GLY A 126 -7.34 -7.09 7.41
N LEU A 127 -7.66 -6.14 8.29
CA LEU A 127 -6.76 -5.65 9.34
C LEU A 127 -6.92 -6.39 10.67
N GLU A 128 -8.04 -7.07 10.86
CA GLU A 128 -8.36 -7.82 12.07
C GLU A 128 -7.92 -9.29 11.97
N PHE A 129 -7.85 -9.97 13.12
CA PHE A 129 -7.55 -11.41 13.16
C PHE A 129 -8.59 -12.25 12.40
N ARG A 130 -9.87 -11.87 12.48
CA ARG A 130 -10.94 -12.50 11.70
C ARG A 130 -10.98 -11.89 10.31
N LEU A 131 -10.27 -12.52 9.38
CA LEU A 131 -10.21 -12.08 8.00
C LEU A 131 -11.58 -12.23 7.31
N ARG A 132 -11.84 -11.31 6.39
CA ARG A 132 -12.90 -11.43 5.39
C ARG A 132 -12.44 -12.39 4.30
N THR A 133 -13.41 -12.96 3.59
CA THR A 133 -13.17 -13.93 2.54
C THR A 133 -13.85 -13.46 1.26
N LEU A 134 -13.10 -13.47 0.17
CA LEU A 134 -13.60 -13.30 -1.19
C LEU A 134 -13.28 -14.59 -1.95
N SER A 135 -14.32 -15.38 -2.25
CA SER A 135 -14.20 -16.66 -2.93
C SER A 135 -14.69 -16.53 -4.37
N VAL A 136 -13.84 -16.90 -5.34
CA VAL A 136 -14.14 -16.69 -6.76
C VAL A 136 -13.81 -17.92 -7.60
N ALA A 137 -14.54 -18.09 -8.70
CA ALA A 137 -14.31 -19.11 -9.71
C ALA A 137 -14.16 -18.48 -11.11
N ALA A 138 -13.02 -18.70 -11.74
CA ALA A 138 -12.69 -18.24 -13.08
C ALA A 138 -13.18 -19.24 -14.15
N TYR A 139 -12.96 -18.92 -15.43
CA TYR A 139 -13.33 -19.81 -16.54
C TYR A 139 -12.30 -20.93 -16.76
N SER A 140 -11.02 -20.65 -16.50
CA SER A 140 -9.92 -21.59 -16.70
C SER A 140 -8.86 -21.52 -15.59
N GLU A 141 -8.04 -22.57 -15.49
CA GLU A 141 -6.87 -22.60 -14.61
C GLU A 141 -5.84 -21.51 -14.98
N GLU A 142 -5.72 -21.20 -16.26
CA GLU A 142 -4.82 -20.14 -16.75
C GLU A 142 -5.20 -18.77 -16.18
N GLU A 143 -6.50 -18.45 -16.13
CA GLU A 143 -6.99 -17.22 -15.51
C GLU A 143 -6.68 -17.21 -14.01
N VAL A 144 -6.90 -18.32 -13.30
CA VAL A 144 -6.55 -18.42 -11.87
C VAL A 144 -5.06 -18.20 -11.64
N ASN A 145 -4.21 -18.87 -12.41
CA ASN A 145 -2.76 -18.74 -12.31
C ASN A 145 -2.30 -17.30 -12.59
N MET A 146 -2.89 -16.63 -13.58
CA MET A 146 -2.63 -15.23 -13.89
C MET A 146 -3.01 -14.32 -12.70
N TRP A 147 -4.20 -14.49 -12.14
CA TRP A 147 -4.67 -13.70 -10.99
C TRP A 147 -3.81 -13.91 -9.75
N ILE A 148 -3.47 -15.16 -9.42
CA ILE A 148 -2.65 -15.48 -8.25
C ILE A 148 -1.24 -14.93 -8.41
N THR A 149 -0.63 -15.10 -9.58
CA THR A 149 0.72 -14.59 -9.86
C THR A 149 0.74 -13.05 -9.79
N GLY A 150 -0.23 -12.39 -10.41
CA GLY A 150 -0.32 -10.94 -10.39
C GLY A 150 -0.65 -10.35 -9.01
N LEU A 151 -1.57 -10.95 -8.26
CA LEU A 151 -1.89 -10.52 -6.89
C LEU A 151 -0.70 -10.70 -5.96
N ASN A 152 0.01 -11.84 -6.01
CA ASN A 152 1.21 -12.05 -5.20
C ASN A 152 2.28 -10.99 -5.48
N TRP A 153 2.54 -10.68 -6.75
CA TRP A 153 3.48 -9.62 -7.10
C TRP A 153 3.00 -8.25 -6.61
N LEU A 154 1.72 -7.92 -6.83
CA LEU A 154 1.13 -6.65 -6.41
C LEU A 154 1.16 -6.48 -4.89
N MET A 155 0.98 -7.55 -4.10
CA MET A 155 1.10 -7.52 -2.65
C MET A 155 2.51 -7.10 -2.22
N ILE A 156 3.53 -7.74 -2.81
CA ILE A 156 4.94 -7.45 -2.51
C ILE A 156 5.31 -6.02 -2.97
N ASP A 157 4.98 -5.64 -4.21
CA ASP A 157 5.27 -4.31 -4.74
C ASP A 157 4.55 -3.22 -3.93
N THR A 158 3.30 -3.47 -3.51
CA THR A 158 2.53 -2.51 -2.73
C THR A 158 3.12 -2.31 -1.34
N GLN A 159 3.60 -3.38 -0.69
CA GLN A 159 4.28 -3.30 0.60
C GLN A 159 5.65 -2.59 0.49
N ARG A 160 6.39 -2.86 -0.59
CA ARG A 160 7.72 -2.27 -0.84
C ARG A 160 7.68 -0.82 -1.30
N ALA A 161 6.58 -0.37 -1.92
CA ALA A 161 6.41 1.00 -2.40
C ALA A 161 6.84 2.06 -1.37
N PRO A 162 7.59 3.10 -1.77
CA PRO A 162 8.10 4.09 -0.84
C PRO A 162 6.98 4.94 -0.23
N ALA A 163 7.22 5.55 0.93
CA ALA A 163 6.18 6.30 1.65
C ALA A 163 5.46 7.37 0.80
N PRO A 164 6.12 8.20 -0.05
CA PRO A 164 5.42 9.16 -0.91
C PRO A 164 4.40 8.49 -1.84
N GLN A 165 4.75 7.33 -2.40
CA GLN A 165 3.83 6.58 -3.27
C GLN A 165 2.66 5.98 -2.47
N GLN A 166 2.88 5.53 -1.24
CA GLN A 166 1.80 5.05 -0.38
C GLN A 166 0.84 6.18 0.03
N ILE A 167 1.38 7.37 0.29
CA ILE A 167 0.60 8.59 0.57
C ILE A 167 -0.23 8.97 -0.67
N ASP A 168 0.36 9.02 -1.86
CA ASP A 168 -0.35 9.31 -3.11
C ASP A 168 -1.51 8.32 -3.36
N ARG A 169 -1.25 7.00 -3.23
CA ARG A 169 -2.30 5.96 -3.33
C ARG A 169 -3.42 6.16 -2.31
N TRP A 170 -3.09 6.55 -1.08
CA TRP A 170 -4.09 6.82 -0.05
C TRP A 170 -4.90 8.08 -0.38
N LEU A 171 -4.26 9.14 -0.88
CA LEU A 171 -4.93 10.36 -1.32
C LEU A 171 -5.89 10.10 -2.48
N ARG A 172 -5.48 9.29 -3.47
CA ARG A 172 -6.37 8.87 -4.58
C ARG A 172 -7.63 8.19 -4.07
N LYS A 173 -7.49 7.25 -3.13
CA LYS A 173 -8.65 6.59 -2.50
C LYS A 173 -9.57 7.59 -1.80
N GLN A 174 -9.02 8.55 -1.05
CA GLN A 174 -9.85 9.56 -0.39
C GLN A 174 -10.55 10.46 -1.42
N PHE A 175 -9.87 10.80 -2.52
CA PHE A 175 -10.44 11.57 -3.62
C PHE A 175 -11.60 10.83 -4.29
N GLU A 176 -11.43 9.55 -4.63
CA GLU A 176 -12.48 8.72 -5.23
C GLU A 176 -13.71 8.56 -4.32
N VAL A 177 -13.52 8.44 -3.01
CA VAL A 177 -14.64 8.36 -2.04
C VAL A 177 -15.47 9.66 -2.01
N MET A 178 -14.82 10.81 -2.26
CA MET A 178 -15.48 12.11 -2.34
C MET A 178 -16.10 12.35 -3.72
N ASP A 179 -15.43 11.95 -4.80
CA ASP A 179 -15.89 12.07 -6.18
C ASP A 179 -16.93 10.97 -6.53
N ARG A 180 -18.07 11.02 -5.85
CA ARG A 180 -19.14 10.02 -5.95
C ARG A 180 -19.76 9.91 -7.35
N ASN A 181 -19.69 10.99 -8.13
CA ASN A 181 -20.23 11.04 -9.48
C ASN A 181 -19.19 10.72 -10.54
N HIS A 182 -17.93 10.51 -10.16
CA HIS A 182 -16.80 10.29 -11.07
C HIS A 182 -16.65 11.42 -12.09
N GLU A 183 -16.84 12.67 -11.64
CA GLU A 183 -16.71 13.89 -12.45
C GLU A 183 -15.24 14.34 -12.56
N GLY A 184 -14.33 13.73 -11.80
CA GLY A 184 -12.91 14.07 -11.77
C GLY A 184 -12.60 15.31 -10.92
N SER A 185 -13.59 15.82 -10.19
CA SER A 185 -13.46 16.97 -9.31
C SER A 185 -14.27 16.80 -8.02
N ILE A 186 -13.84 17.48 -6.96
CA ILE A 186 -14.54 17.50 -5.67
C ILE A 186 -14.80 18.93 -5.21
N THR A 187 -15.79 19.11 -4.34
CA THR A 187 -16.17 20.44 -3.85
C THR A 187 -15.56 20.74 -2.48
N LEU A 188 -15.57 22.02 -2.10
CA LEU A 188 -15.24 22.47 -0.73
C LEU A 188 -16.08 21.75 0.33
N LYS A 189 -17.34 21.40 0.04
CA LYS A 189 -18.20 20.69 0.98
C LYS A 189 -17.69 19.29 1.24
N ASP A 190 -17.20 18.62 0.20
CA ASP A 190 -16.66 17.25 0.30
C ASP A 190 -15.38 17.24 1.13
N VAL A 191 -14.45 18.15 0.84
CA VAL A 191 -13.21 18.32 1.63
C VAL A 191 -13.53 18.60 3.10
N LYS A 192 -14.46 19.52 3.38
CA LYS A 192 -14.88 19.83 4.75
C LYS A 192 -15.47 18.61 5.47
N ALA A 193 -16.20 17.75 4.75
CA ALA A 193 -16.78 16.54 5.31
C ALA A 193 -15.75 15.43 5.54
N LEU A 194 -14.72 15.34 4.67
CA LEU A 194 -13.65 14.35 4.77
C LEU A 194 -12.69 14.64 5.93
N LEU A 195 -12.23 15.89 6.07
CA LEU A 195 -11.15 16.24 7.00
C LEU A 195 -11.38 15.69 8.43
N PRO A 196 -12.57 15.81 9.05
CA PRO A 196 -12.84 15.21 10.36
C PRO A 196 -12.79 13.67 10.38
N GLN A 197 -13.19 13.00 9.29
CA GLN A 197 -13.18 11.53 9.17
C GLN A 197 -11.75 10.97 9.17
N ILE A 198 -10.80 11.74 8.63
CA ILE A 198 -9.36 11.44 8.68
C ILE A 198 -8.66 12.08 9.90
N ASN A 199 -9.44 12.43 10.94
CA ASN A 199 -8.97 13.00 12.20
C ASN A 199 -8.33 14.40 12.12
N TYR A 200 -8.67 15.19 11.10
CA TYR A 200 -8.23 16.59 10.96
C TYR A 200 -9.31 17.55 11.43
N ARG A 201 -9.01 18.34 12.47
CA ARG A 201 -9.92 19.38 12.94
C ARG A 201 -9.66 20.68 12.19
N VAL A 202 -10.59 21.04 11.31
CA VAL A 202 -10.57 22.34 10.62
C VAL A 202 -10.82 23.46 11.66
N PRO A 203 -9.90 24.44 11.82
CA PRO A 203 -10.07 25.51 12.80
C PRO A 203 -11.33 26.34 12.58
N ASN A 204 -11.54 26.80 11.34
CA ASN A 204 -12.75 27.50 10.90
C ASN A 204 -12.84 27.52 9.37
N MET A 205 -13.98 27.95 8.82
CA MET A 205 -14.21 27.99 7.37
C MET A 205 -13.34 29.01 6.62
N ARG A 206 -12.89 30.08 7.28
CA ARG A 206 -12.02 31.08 6.65
C ARG A 206 -10.66 30.45 6.38
N PHE A 207 -10.06 29.83 7.39
CA PHE A 207 -8.81 29.08 7.27
C PHE A 207 -8.82 28.09 6.10
N LEU A 208 -9.88 27.28 5.97
CA LEU A 208 -9.96 26.28 4.89
C LEU A 208 -10.07 26.95 3.50
N LYS A 209 -10.79 28.07 3.39
CA LYS A 209 -10.87 28.83 2.13
C LYS A 209 -9.52 29.46 1.76
N ASP A 210 -8.81 30.02 2.74
CA ASP A 210 -7.49 30.61 2.52
C ASP A 210 -6.51 29.53 2.00
N LYS A 211 -6.49 28.35 2.64
CA LYS A 211 -5.65 27.22 2.19
C LYS A 211 -6.01 26.66 0.82
N LEU A 212 -7.29 26.75 0.43
CA LEU A 212 -7.72 26.36 -0.92
C LEU A 212 -7.28 27.39 -1.97
N GLN A 213 -7.26 28.67 -1.60
CA GLN A 213 -6.74 29.73 -2.45
C GLN A 213 -5.23 29.56 -2.70
N ASP A 214 -4.47 29.16 -1.67
CA ASP A 214 -3.02 28.88 -1.78
C ASP A 214 -2.70 27.78 -2.81
N VAL A 215 -3.63 26.86 -3.06
CA VAL A 215 -3.48 25.75 -4.03
C VAL A 215 -4.23 26.00 -5.34
N GLU A 216 -4.56 27.26 -5.62
CA GLU A 216 -5.26 27.72 -6.84
C GLU A 216 -6.60 27.01 -7.09
N ALA A 217 -7.25 26.51 -6.03
CA ALA A 217 -8.55 25.90 -6.15
C ALA A 217 -9.64 26.96 -6.34
N LYS A 218 -10.49 26.79 -7.36
CA LYS A 218 -11.67 27.63 -7.59
C LYS A 218 -12.88 27.05 -6.84
N SER A 219 -13.97 26.79 -7.56
CA SER A 219 -15.18 26.16 -7.03
C SER A 219 -15.05 24.63 -6.95
N GLU A 220 -14.25 24.06 -7.84
CA GLU A 220 -13.98 22.62 -7.96
C GLU A 220 -12.49 22.37 -7.77
N LEU A 221 -12.17 21.24 -7.14
CA LEU A 221 -10.83 20.83 -6.77
C LEU A 221 -10.47 19.57 -7.54
N LEU A 222 -9.46 19.65 -8.41
CA LEU A 222 -8.91 18.49 -9.09
C LEU A 222 -7.95 17.75 -8.15
N TYR A 223 -7.62 16.50 -8.50
CA TYR A 223 -6.71 15.67 -7.71
C TYR A 223 -5.36 16.35 -7.37
N PRO A 224 -4.65 17.01 -8.31
CA PRO A 224 -3.38 17.66 -7.98
C PRO A 224 -3.53 18.77 -6.92
N ASN A 225 -4.61 19.55 -6.98
CA ASN A 225 -4.89 20.60 -6.00
C ASN A 225 -5.25 20.00 -4.63
N PHE A 226 -6.00 18.88 -4.61
CA PHE A 226 -6.30 18.15 -3.37
C PHE A 226 -5.04 17.57 -2.72
N ALA A 227 -4.16 16.95 -3.51
CA ALA A 227 -2.89 16.43 -3.02
C ALA A 227 -1.99 17.55 -2.49
N GLN A 228 -1.95 18.71 -3.16
CA GLN A 228 -1.23 19.89 -2.66
C GLN A 228 -1.82 20.41 -1.35
N LEU A 229 -3.16 20.49 -1.25
CA LEU A 229 -3.84 20.92 -0.02
C LEU A 229 -3.44 20.02 1.15
N TYR A 230 -3.42 18.69 0.95
CA TYR A 230 -2.96 17.76 1.97
C TYR A 230 -1.52 18.05 2.41
N ARG A 231 -0.59 18.23 1.47
CA ARG A 231 0.81 18.54 1.78
C ARG A 231 0.94 19.82 2.61
N THR A 232 0.24 20.90 2.20
CA THR A 232 0.23 22.17 2.94
C THR A 232 -0.31 22.00 4.36
N LEU A 233 -1.45 21.31 4.53
CA LEU A 233 -2.05 21.11 5.85
C LEU A 233 -1.18 20.24 6.76
N MET A 234 -0.56 19.20 6.22
CA MET A 234 0.34 18.33 6.97
C MET A 234 1.60 19.07 7.40
N PHE A 235 2.20 19.83 6.49
CA PHE A 235 3.36 20.66 6.79
C PHE A 235 3.04 21.68 7.90
N ASP A 236 1.96 22.46 7.76
CA ASP A 236 1.57 23.46 8.76
C ASP A 236 1.35 22.85 10.15
N ALA A 237 0.74 21.65 10.20
CA ALA A 237 0.46 20.95 11.44
C ALA A 237 1.72 20.39 12.14
N GLN A 238 2.81 20.23 11.39
CA GLN A 238 4.03 19.55 11.84
C GLN A 238 5.27 20.45 11.81
N ARG A 239 5.18 21.67 11.27
CA ARG A 239 6.30 22.59 11.08
C ARG A 239 7.10 22.85 12.37
N SER A 240 6.45 22.88 13.53
CA SER A 240 7.13 23.08 14.82
C SER A 240 8.14 21.98 15.17
N ILE A 241 8.04 20.79 14.56
CA ILE A 241 9.05 19.73 14.72
C ILE A 241 10.39 20.18 14.13
N ILE A 242 10.38 20.92 13.03
CA ILE A 242 11.61 21.44 12.41
C ILE A 242 12.36 22.37 13.37
N GLU A 243 11.64 23.16 14.17
CA GLU A 243 12.24 24.06 15.18
C GLU A 243 12.88 23.30 16.35
N GLN A 244 12.51 22.04 16.56
CA GLN A 244 13.03 21.19 17.63
C GLN A 244 14.20 20.30 17.18
N LEU A 245 14.46 20.22 15.87
CA LEU A 245 15.53 19.39 15.32
C LEU A 245 16.87 20.14 15.34
N GLU A 246 17.85 19.58 16.03
CA GLU A 246 19.25 19.99 15.94
C GLU A 246 19.91 19.24 14.78
N LEU A 247 19.85 19.82 13.59
CA LEU A 247 20.39 19.20 12.37
C LEU A 247 21.88 19.54 12.16
N SER A 248 22.64 18.57 11.65
CA SER A 248 24.05 18.73 11.26
C SER A 248 24.30 19.63 10.05
N PHE A 249 23.24 20.20 9.47
CA PHE A 249 23.28 21.10 8.32
C PHE A 249 22.26 22.24 8.50
N PRO A 250 22.49 23.43 7.92
CA PRO A 250 21.58 24.56 8.07
C PRO A 250 20.39 24.46 7.11
N LEU A 251 19.19 24.63 7.64
CA LEU A 251 17.99 24.83 6.81
C LEU A 251 17.87 26.28 6.38
N ARG A 252 17.81 26.51 5.06
CA ARG A 252 17.65 27.85 4.45
C ARG A 252 16.21 28.04 4.00
N ASN A 253 15.67 29.26 4.08
CA ASN A 253 14.31 29.57 3.63
C ASN A 253 13.21 28.76 4.36
N VAL A 254 13.37 28.47 5.65
CA VAL A 254 12.38 27.70 6.44
C VAL A 254 10.97 28.30 6.38
N ASP A 255 10.87 29.62 6.18
CA ASP A 255 9.61 30.35 6.01
C ASP A 255 8.89 30.08 4.70
N ARG A 256 9.60 29.59 3.67
CA ARG A 256 9.10 29.23 2.35
C ARG A 256 9.50 27.79 2.01
N PRO A 257 8.74 26.80 2.50
CA PRO A 257 9.09 25.38 2.40
C PRO A 257 9.42 24.92 0.97
N GLU A 258 8.69 25.47 -0.01
CA GLU A 258 8.88 25.19 -1.44
C GLU A 258 10.24 25.66 -1.99
N LEU A 259 10.87 26.64 -1.33
CA LEU A 259 12.21 27.16 -1.64
C LEU A 259 13.29 26.63 -0.69
N CYS A 260 12.90 25.88 0.34
CA CYS A 260 13.82 25.24 1.26
C CYS A 260 14.19 23.87 0.71
N GLN A 261 15.42 23.77 0.18
CA GLN A 261 15.91 22.59 -0.50
C GLN A 261 16.99 21.92 0.33
N ILE A 262 16.82 20.62 0.58
CA ILE A 262 17.80 19.74 1.19
C ILE A 262 18.55 19.06 0.05
N SER A 263 19.82 19.44 -0.11
CA SER A 263 20.69 18.86 -1.12
C SER A 263 21.04 17.41 -0.79
N LEU A 264 21.53 16.65 -1.77
CA LEU A 264 22.05 15.30 -1.55
C LEU A 264 23.14 15.26 -0.45
N TYR A 265 24.01 16.28 -0.40
CA TYR A 265 25.09 16.36 0.59
C TYR A 265 24.57 16.67 1.99
N ASP A 266 23.56 17.53 2.10
CA ASP A 266 22.94 17.82 3.39
C ASP A 266 22.16 16.60 3.90
N PHE A 267 21.46 15.89 3.02
CA PHE A 267 20.82 14.63 3.35
C PHE A 267 21.83 13.53 3.75
N GLN A 268 22.98 13.46 3.07
CA GLN A 268 24.07 12.57 3.49
C GLN A 268 24.57 12.91 4.89
N LYS A 269 24.83 14.19 5.18
CA LYS A 269 25.25 14.63 6.52
C LYS A 269 24.23 14.25 7.57
N PHE A 270 22.94 14.46 7.29
CA PHE A 270 21.85 14.05 8.16
C PHE A 270 21.91 12.55 8.48
N LEU A 271 22.03 11.69 7.47
CA LEU A 271 22.12 10.25 7.67
C LEU A 271 23.34 9.86 8.51
N GLN A 272 24.51 10.44 8.24
CA GLN A 272 25.76 10.09 8.92
C GLN A 272 25.84 10.63 10.35
N MET A 273 25.49 11.90 10.52
CA MET A 273 25.76 12.67 11.74
C MET A 273 24.57 12.61 12.68
N ASP A 274 23.34 12.62 12.16
CA ASP A 274 22.13 12.70 12.97
C ASP A 274 21.48 11.31 13.13
N GLN A 275 21.33 10.54 12.05
CA GLN A 275 20.77 9.17 12.10
C GLN A 275 21.81 8.06 12.39
N LYS A 276 23.11 8.39 12.32
CA LYS A 276 24.23 7.45 12.54
C LYS A 276 24.23 6.24 11.58
N GLU A 277 23.76 6.43 10.36
CA GLU A 277 23.72 5.42 9.30
C GLU A 277 25.10 5.24 8.66
N SER A 278 25.79 4.15 9.01
CA SER A 278 27.17 3.92 8.56
C SER A 278 27.30 3.75 7.05
N TRP A 279 26.27 3.26 6.36
CA TRP A 279 26.29 3.06 4.92
C TRP A 279 26.26 4.37 4.12
N ALA A 280 25.86 5.48 4.76
CA ALA A 280 25.78 6.79 4.13
C ALA A 280 27.17 7.41 3.88
N SER A 281 28.28 6.77 4.30
CA SER A 281 29.64 7.12 3.85
C SER A 281 29.81 7.05 2.32
N ASP A 282 29.02 6.22 1.65
CA ASP A 282 29.00 6.11 0.21
C ASP A 282 27.93 7.03 -0.39
N LEU A 283 28.35 8.12 -1.02
CA LEU A 283 27.46 9.10 -1.65
C LEU A 283 26.61 8.49 -2.76
N SER A 284 27.12 7.47 -3.49
CA SER A 284 26.37 6.79 -4.55
C SER A 284 25.18 6.03 -3.96
N ARG A 285 25.38 5.35 -2.83
CA ARG A 285 24.29 4.67 -2.11
C ARG A 285 23.24 5.64 -1.58
N VAL A 286 23.64 6.81 -1.07
CA VAL A 286 22.69 7.85 -0.65
C VAL A 286 21.88 8.36 -1.83
N ARG A 287 22.52 8.57 -2.99
CA ARG A 287 21.86 8.98 -4.23
C ARG A 287 20.82 7.96 -4.69
N GLU A 288 21.20 6.68 -4.73
CA GLU A 288 20.30 5.57 -5.10
C GLU A 288 19.11 5.47 -4.13
N PHE A 289 19.38 5.57 -2.83
CA PHE A 289 18.34 5.56 -1.81
C PHE A 289 17.34 6.71 -2.02
N LEU A 290 17.83 7.94 -2.20
CA LEU A 290 16.98 9.11 -2.35
C LEU A 290 16.16 9.07 -3.66
N MET A 291 16.77 8.62 -4.76
CA MET A 291 16.06 8.38 -6.03
C MET A 291 14.94 7.34 -5.87
N SER A 292 15.23 6.23 -5.17
CA SER A 292 14.25 5.17 -4.89
C SER A 292 13.09 5.66 -4.02
N TYR A 293 13.37 6.54 -3.04
CA TYR A 293 12.36 7.14 -2.19
C TYR A 293 11.43 8.10 -2.95
N MET A 294 11.99 8.97 -3.78
CA MET A 294 11.22 10.00 -4.50
C MET A 294 10.42 9.44 -5.68
N ARG A 295 10.95 8.41 -6.38
CA ARG A 295 10.41 7.89 -7.66
C ARG A 295 9.93 8.97 -8.65
N GLY A 296 10.62 10.12 -8.69
CA GLY A 296 10.43 11.14 -9.70
C GLY A 296 11.08 10.76 -11.04
N GLY A 297 10.82 11.54 -12.09
CA GLY A 297 11.54 11.42 -13.36
C GLY A 297 13.07 11.57 -13.19
N PRO A 298 13.86 11.21 -14.20
CA PRO A 298 15.32 11.24 -14.10
C PRO A 298 15.80 12.67 -13.85
N GLN A 299 16.16 12.97 -12.59
CA GLN A 299 16.85 14.19 -12.21
C GLN A 299 18.35 13.90 -12.11
N PRO A 300 19.23 14.81 -12.54
CA PRO A 300 20.68 14.61 -12.44
C PRO A 300 21.13 14.45 -10.98
N GLU A 301 20.50 15.18 -10.06
CA GLU A 301 20.82 15.19 -8.64
C GLU A 301 19.52 15.22 -7.81
N PRO A 302 19.28 14.22 -6.93
CA PRO A 302 18.08 14.15 -6.13
C PRO A 302 18.18 15.13 -4.95
N MET A 303 17.05 15.72 -4.60
CA MET A 303 16.94 16.75 -3.57
C MET A 303 15.52 16.74 -3.01
N LEU A 304 15.37 17.08 -1.73
CA LEU A 304 14.06 17.15 -1.08
C LEU A 304 13.67 18.60 -0.83
N GLN A 305 12.40 18.92 -1.00
CA GLN A 305 11.80 20.10 -0.38
C GLN A 305 11.61 19.86 1.12
N LEU A 306 11.42 20.93 1.89
CA LEU A 306 11.30 20.83 3.34
C LEU A 306 10.10 19.99 3.80
N ASP A 307 8.97 20.05 3.10
CA ASP A 307 7.80 19.22 3.38
C ASP A 307 8.04 17.74 3.05
N GLU A 308 8.83 17.45 2.01
CA GLU A 308 9.23 16.10 1.64
C GLU A 308 10.23 15.51 2.65
N PHE A 309 11.16 16.32 3.16
CA PHE A 309 12.06 15.94 4.25
C PHE A 309 11.28 15.67 5.54
N LEU A 310 10.34 16.54 5.89
CA LEU A 310 9.48 16.30 7.06
C LEU A 310 8.64 15.01 6.89
N THR A 311 8.13 14.76 5.69
CA THR A 311 7.45 13.50 5.35
C THR A 311 8.39 12.30 5.50
N TYR A 312 9.64 12.43 5.07
CA TYR A 312 10.67 11.39 5.22
C TYR A 312 10.93 11.04 6.69
N LEU A 313 10.98 12.02 7.60
CA LEU A 313 11.20 11.76 9.03
C LEU A 313 10.14 10.85 9.66
N PHE A 314 8.90 10.91 9.16
CA PHE A 314 7.77 10.06 9.59
C PHE A 314 7.58 8.79 8.73
N SER A 315 8.44 8.60 7.74
CA SER A 315 8.32 7.50 6.77
C SER A 315 8.82 6.17 7.33
N LYS A 316 8.44 5.07 6.69
CA LYS A 316 8.98 3.74 7.04
C LYS A 316 10.48 3.62 6.73
N GLU A 317 10.97 4.45 5.82
CA GLU A 317 12.37 4.53 5.41
C GLU A 317 13.25 5.19 6.49
N ASN A 318 12.63 5.86 7.47
CA ASN A 318 13.26 6.40 8.68
C ASN A 318 12.73 5.70 9.95
N SER A 319 12.40 4.41 9.84
CA SER A 319 11.85 3.61 10.94
C SER A 319 12.86 3.40 12.06
N VAL A 320 12.39 3.49 13.32
CA VAL A 320 13.18 3.15 14.52
C VAL A 320 13.52 1.65 14.57
N SER A 321 12.66 0.80 14.00
CA SER A 321 12.91 -0.64 13.94
C SER A 321 13.93 -0.96 12.86
N ASP A 322 15.01 -1.63 13.24
CA ASP A 322 16.03 -2.13 12.32
C ASP A 322 15.49 -3.32 11.50
N PRO A 323 15.29 -3.17 10.18
CA PRO A 323 14.75 -4.23 9.35
C PRO A 323 15.65 -5.47 9.29
N ARG A 324 16.95 -5.37 9.62
CA ARG A 324 17.89 -6.51 9.64
C ARG A 324 17.56 -7.54 10.73
N LEU A 325 16.89 -7.11 11.80
CA LEU A 325 16.47 -7.98 12.90
C LEU A 325 15.18 -8.75 12.60
N SER A 326 14.56 -8.49 11.43
CA SER A 326 13.30 -9.15 11.04
C SER A 326 13.51 -10.56 10.48
N SER A 327 14.68 -10.84 9.91
CA SER A 327 14.96 -12.15 9.30
C SER A 327 15.47 -13.12 10.35
N VAL A 328 15.04 -14.38 10.25
CA VAL A 328 15.54 -15.46 11.08
C VAL A 328 17.05 -15.63 10.86
N VAL A 329 17.83 -15.65 11.94
CA VAL A 329 19.27 -15.92 11.91
C VAL A 329 19.47 -17.43 12.11
N PRO A 330 19.89 -18.20 11.08
CA PRO A 330 19.96 -19.66 11.17
C PRO A 330 20.94 -20.15 12.23
N ASP A 331 22.00 -19.39 12.50
CA ASP A 331 22.99 -19.74 13.52
C ASP A 331 22.44 -19.66 14.95
N ASP A 332 21.49 -18.76 15.20
CA ASP A 332 20.81 -18.66 16.50
C ASP A 332 19.77 -19.77 16.70
N MET A 333 19.36 -20.47 15.64
CA MET A 333 18.36 -21.56 15.65
C MET A 333 18.96 -22.95 15.93
N LYS A 334 20.19 -23.02 16.45
CA LYS A 334 20.91 -24.28 16.74
C LYS A 334 20.91 -24.73 18.21
N ARG A 335 20.37 -23.92 19.11
CA ARG A 335 20.25 -24.22 20.55
C ARG A 335 19.13 -25.23 20.84
N PRO A 336 19.08 -25.88 22.02
CA PRO A 336 17.95 -26.74 22.42
C PRO A 336 16.62 -25.99 22.48
N LEU A 337 15.50 -26.66 22.18
CA LEU A 337 14.17 -26.05 22.09
C LEU A 337 13.73 -25.32 23.38
N SER A 338 14.18 -25.80 24.54
CA SER A 338 13.92 -25.19 25.85
C SER A 338 14.54 -23.80 26.04
N GLN A 339 15.37 -23.34 25.11
CA GLN A 339 16.04 -22.03 25.15
C GLN A 339 15.37 -20.97 24.27
N TYR A 340 14.25 -21.29 23.62
CA TYR A 340 13.49 -20.33 22.81
C TYR A 340 12.16 -20.01 23.47
N TRP A 341 11.75 -18.74 23.34
CA TRP A 341 10.35 -18.39 23.52
C TRP A 341 9.58 -18.80 22.28
N ILE A 342 8.60 -19.70 22.45
CA ILE A 342 7.77 -20.21 21.35
C ILE A 342 6.41 -19.54 21.44
N SER A 343 6.07 -18.79 20.39
CA SER A 343 4.73 -18.22 20.25
C SER A 343 3.70 -19.35 20.30
N SER A 344 2.89 -19.36 21.36
CA SER A 344 1.95 -20.43 21.67
C SER A 344 0.54 -19.85 21.76
N SER A 345 -0.41 -20.52 21.13
CA SER A 345 -1.82 -20.13 21.18
C SER A 345 -2.63 -21.22 21.89
N HIS A 346 -3.61 -20.79 22.68
CA HIS A 346 -4.48 -21.67 23.47
C HIS A 346 -5.87 -21.70 22.84
N ASN A 347 -6.39 -22.89 22.54
CA ASN A 347 -7.69 -23.12 21.90
C ASN A 347 -7.85 -22.51 20.49
N THR A 348 -6.82 -22.64 19.65
CA THR A 348 -6.90 -22.37 18.19
C THR A 348 -7.57 -23.53 17.48
#